data_AF-A0A9X6RE34-F1
#
_entry.id   AF-A0A9X6RE34-F1
#
_cell.length_a   1.000
_cell.length_b   1.000
_cell.length_c   1.000
_cell.angle_alpha   90.00
_cell.angle_beta   90.00
_cell.angle_gamma   90.00
#
_symmetry.space_group_name_H-M   'P 1'
#
loop_
_entity.id
_entity.type
_entity.pdbx_description
1 polymer ?
#
loop_
_entity_poly.entity_id
_entity_poly.type
_entity_poly.pdbx_seq_one_letter_code
_entity_poly.pdbx_strand_id
1 'polypeptide(L)'
;MKKISRVLSVAGLSLAIFGGGTIASAAENNTVDSTVQKGNVLDLSDQSNVQIGEVLTFGELVNQIAADTNKPREEISQQLMAQGKARGQSSAATLAATYRTLTTNFSVTAFYNPSLRFYCETNEWSGSFRGIKEIKHINMNRDANGLSKTFSGTVQANLEDPNRIFYIVNGDFYNNGTTTFNGNVSITVGKHGSVSFGASYATNHYKYTYKEGNVYF
;
A
#
# COMPACT_ATOMS: atom_id res chain seq x y z
N MET A 1 15.40 27.00 55.65
CA MET A 1 14.58 26.23 56.63
C MET A 1 13.75 25.23 55.82
N LYS A 2 14.11 23.95 55.67
CA LYS A 2 13.95 22.78 56.58
C LYS A 2 14.86 21.66 56.00
N LYS A 3 15.91 21.22 56.70
CA LYS A 3 16.10 19.96 57.47
C LYS A 3 15.99 18.66 56.61
N ILE A 4 17.10 17.95 56.30
CA ILE A 4 17.78 16.85 57.08
C ILE A 4 16.92 15.56 57.06
N SER A 5 17.32 14.29 56.81
CA SER A 5 18.58 13.51 56.93
C SER A 5 18.47 12.10 56.28
N ARG A 6 19.58 11.64 55.67
CA ARG A 6 20.37 10.38 55.84
C ARG A 6 19.68 9.05 56.19
N VAL A 7 20.13 7.93 55.57
CA VAL A 7 20.64 6.70 56.25
C VAL A 7 21.70 5.95 55.38
N LEU A 8 22.71 5.44 56.08
CA LEU A 8 23.89 4.55 55.89
C LEU A 8 23.88 3.51 54.73
N SER A 9 24.97 3.25 53.98
CA SER A 9 26.27 2.58 54.29
C SER A 9 26.16 1.12 54.76
N VAL A 10 26.69 0.15 53.97
CA VAL A 10 27.56 -0.97 54.42
C VAL A 10 28.36 -1.53 53.23
N ALA A 11 29.65 -1.73 53.46
CA ALA A 11 30.64 -2.35 52.58
C ALA A 11 30.78 -3.86 52.86
N GLY A 12 31.30 -4.62 51.87
CA GLY A 12 31.77 -6.01 52.01
C GLY A 12 31.96 -6.64 50.63
N LEU A 13 33.14 -6.71 50.01
CA LEU A 13 34.39 -7.42 50.32
C LEU A 13 34.36 -8.93 49.97
N SER A 14 34.86 -9.29 48.78
CA SER A 14 35.74 -10.45 48.47
C SER A 14 35.98 -10.47 46.94
N LEU A 15 37.17 -10.20 46.37
CA LEU A 15 38.48 -10.86 46.48
C LEU A 15 38.41 -12.37 46.24
N ALA A 16 38.76 -12.84 45.03
CA ALA A 16 39.88 -13.76 44.72
C ALA A 16 39.51 -14.54 43.43
N ILE A 17 40.36 -15.07 42.54
CA ILE A 17 41.82 -15.21 42.40
C ILE A 17 42.08 -15.76 40.97
N PHE A 18 43.08 -15.19 40.30
CA PHE A 18 44.11 -15.78 39.41
C PHE A 18 43.80 -16.54 38.11
N GLY A 19 44.66 -16.20 37.13
CA GLY A 19 45.02 -16.96 35.94
C GLY A 19 45.09 -15.98 34.77
N GLY A 20 46.21 -15.32 34.46
CA GLY A 20 47.59 -15.80 34.38
C GLY A 20 48.06 -15.45 32.97
N GLY A 21 49.03 -14.55 32.84
CA GLY A 21 49.57 -14.15 31.55
C GLY A 21 50.29 -12.81 31.62
N THR A 22 51.61 -12.85 31.44
CA THR A 22 52.56 -11.75 31.50
C THR A 22 52.44 -10.76 30.34
N ILE A 23 52.94 -9.56 30.64
CA ILE A 23 52.96 -8.33 29.86
C ILE A 23 53.88 -8.48 28.62
N ALA A 24 53.45 -7.97 27.46
CA ALA A 24 54.36 -7.48 26.43
C ALA A 24 53.72 -6.29 25.70
N SER A 25 54.39 -5.15 25.84
CA SER A 25 54.15 -3.85 25.19
C SER A 25 54.45 -3.87 23.70
N ALA A 26 53.70 -3.12 22.88
CA ALA A 26 54.23 -2.06 22.00
C ALA A 26 53.19 -1.52 21.00
N ALA A 27 53.34 -0.23 20.72
CA ALA A 27 52.82 0.57 19.60
C ALA A 27 51.34 0.99 19.63
N GLU A 28 51.12 2.19 20.18
CA GLU A 28 49.97 3.03 19.90
C GLU A 28 49.99 3.42 18.40
N ASN A 29 48.99 2.96 17.65
CA ASN A 29 48.72 3.46 16.31
C ASN A 29 47.30 4.03 16.33
N ASN A 30 47.21 5.36 16.24
CA ASN A 30 45.94 6.08 16.15
C ASN A 30 45.23 5.71 14.85
N THR A 31 44.38 4.70 14.89
CA THR A 31 43.34 4.47 13.89
C THR A 31 41.99 4.75 14.53
N VAL A 32 41.31 5.78 14.03
CA VAL A 32 39.96 6.16 14.39
C VAL A 32 39.03 4.97 14.16
N ASP A 33 38.69 4.25 15.23
CA ASP A 33 37.67 3.21 15.20
C ASP A 33 36.30 3.89 15.13
N SER A 34 35.77 4.01 13.93
CA SER A 34 34.39 4.42 13.71
C SER A 34 33.49 3.21 13.95
N THR A 35 33.43 2.72 15.18
CA THR A 35 32.36 1.83 15.62
C THR A 35 31.09 2.66 15.80
N VAL A 36 30.48 3.03 14.68
CA VAL A 36 29.07 3.37 14.63
C VAL A 36 28.35 2.16 15.18
N GLN A 37 27.87 2.25 16.42
CA GLN A 37 26.89 1.29 16.89
C GLN A 37 25.76 1.34 15.87
N LYS A 38 25.58 0.22 15.17
CA LYS A 38 24.48 -0.05 14.26
C LYS A 38 23.22 0.03 15.10
N GLY A 39 22.76 1.26 15.33
CA GLY A 39 21.47 1.55 15.92
C GLY A 39 20.47 0.73 15.14
N ASN A 40 19.58 0.04 15.88
CA ASN A 40 18.55 -0.81 15.35
C ASN A 40 18.14 -0.27 13.98
N VAL A 41 18.48 -1.02 12.93
CA VAL A 41 17.87 -0.76 11.63
C VAL A 41 16.39 -0.86 11.95
N LEU A 42 15.70 0.28 11.97
CA LEU A 42 14.26 0.26 11.85
C LEU A 42 14.07 -0.39 10.49
N ASP A 43 13.79 -1.70 10.53
CA ASP A 43 13.33 -2.44 9.39
C ASP A 43 11.99 -1.80 9.03
N LEU A 44 12.07 -0.81 8.14
CA LEU A 44 10.93 -0.16 7.51
C LEU A 44 10.35 -1.07 6.41
N SER A 45 10.51 -2.40 6.51
CA SER A 45 9.44 -3.30 6.07
C SER A 45 8.22 -3.10 6.97
N ASP A 46 7.68 -1.89 6.96
CA ASP A 46 6.24 -1.75 7.07
C ASP A 46 5.71 -2.59 5.93
N GLN A 47 5.27 -3.79 6.30
CA GLN A 47 4.86 -4.88 5.44
C GLN A 47 3.82 -4.32 4.48
N SER A 48 4.25 -3.81 3.32
CA SER A 48 3.30 -3.45 2.29
C SER A 48 2.68 -4.78 1.90
N ASN A 49 1.48 -5.08 2.41
CA ASN A 49 0.58 -6.14 1.96
C ASN A 49 0.07 -5.83 0.52
N VAL A 50 0.97 -5.25 -0.28
CA VAL A 50 0.75 -4.71 -1.60
C VAL A 50 1.31 -5.74 -2.56
N GLN A 51 0.41 -6.34 -3.33
CA GLN A 51 0.77 -7.24 -4.41
C GLN A 51 0.85 -6.43 -5.70
N ILE A 52 2.04 -6.36 -6.27
CA ILE A 52 2.29 -5.75 -7.58
C ILE A 52 2.15 -6.85 -8.63
N GLY A 53 1.24 -6.66 -9.58
CA GLY A 53 1.04 -7.57 -10.69
C GLY A 53 2.13 -7.49 -11.76
N GLU A 54 2.13 -8.49 -12.64
CA GLU A 54 2.95 -8.51 -13.85
C GLU A 54 2.64 -7.33 -14.79
N VAL A 55 3.56 -7.06 -15.71
CA VAL A 55 3.35 -6.05 -16.76
C VAL A 55 2.24 -6.52 -17.70
N LEU A 56 1.30 -5.63 -17.95
CA LEU A 56 0.16 -5.81 -18.84
C LEU A 56 0.28 -4.87 -20.04
N THR A 57 -0.06 -5.38 -21.20
CA THR A 57 -0.41 -4.58 -22.37
C THR A 57 -1.78 -3.93 -22.18
N PHE A 58 -2.12 -2.94 -23.02
CA PHE A 58 -3.46 -2.35 -23.04
C PHE A 58 -4.56 -3.41 -23.17
N GLY A 59 -4.35 -4.40 -24.05
CA GLY A 59 -5.33 -5.46 -24.27
C GLY A 59 -5.54 -6.34 -23.04
N GLU A 60 -4.48 -6.69 -22.32
CA GLU A 60 -4.53 -7.47 -21.08
C GLU A 60 -5.17 -6.68 -19.94
N LEU A 61 -4.81 -5.40 -19.79
CA LEU A 61 -5.46 -4.51 -18.83
C LEU A 61 -6.98 -4.47 -19.03
N VAL A 62 -7.42 -4.26 -20.27
CA VAL A 62 -8.84 -4.21 -20.61
C VAL A 62 -9.52 -5.55 -20.27
N ASN A 63 -8.88 -6.68 -20.59
CA ASN A 63 -9.42 -8.01 -20.26
C ASN A 63 -9.56 -8.21 -18.76
N GLN A 64 -8.56 -7.79 -17.99
CA GLN A 64 -8.55 -7.95 -16.56
C GLN A 64 -9.62 -7.09 -15.88
N ILE A 65 -9.74 -5.82 -16.26
CA ILE A 65 -10.82 -4.95 -15.76
C ILE A 65 -12.19 -5.53 -16.16
N ALA A 66 -12.37 -5.97 -17.41
CA ALA A 66 -13.62 -6.54 -17.88
C ALA A 66 -14.03 -7.79 -17.06
N ALA A 67 -13.08 -8.68 -16.78
CA ALA A 67 -13.29 -9.86 -15.96
C ALA A 67 -13.62 -9.50 -14.49
N ASP A 68 -12.82 -8.62 -13.88
CA ASP A 68 -12.97 -8.24 -12.47
C ASP A 68 -14.23 -7.43 -12.18
N THR A 69 -14.83 -6.83 -13.21
CA THR A 69 -16.01 -5.94 -13.10
C THR A 69 -17.26 -6.50 -13.77
N ASN A 70 -17.14 -7.64 -14.45
CA ASN A 70 -18.18 -8.23 -15.29
C ASN A 70 -18.78 -7.23 -16.30
N LYS A 71 -17.92 -6.41 -16.90
CA LYS A 71 -18.29 -5.40 -17.91
C LYS A 71 -17.82 -5.81 -19.30
N PRO A 72 -18.52 -5.39 -20.38
CA PRO A 72 -18.07 -5.64 -21.74
C PRO A 72 -16.67 -5.06 -21.99
N ARG A 73 -15.79 -5.87 -22.58
CA ARG A 73 -14.44 -5.45 -23.00
C ARG A 73 -14.44 -4.16 -23.81
N GLU A 74 -15.42 -4.00 -24.71
CA GLU A 74 -15.52 -2.82 -25.58
C GLU A 74 -15.81 -1.54 -24.79
N GLU A 75 -16.68 -1.61 -23.76
CA GLU A 75 -16.96 -0.48 -22.87
C GLU A 75 -15.69 -0.01 -22.16
N ILE A 76 -14.93 -0.96 -21.58
CA ILE A 76 -13.68 -0.68 -20.89
C ILE A 76 -12.63 -0.10 -21.85
N SER A 77 -12.49 -0.68 -23.05
CA SER A 77 -11.56 -0.20 -24.08
C SER A 77 -11.85 1.24 -24.47
N GLN A 78 -13.10 1.54 -24.85
CA GLN A 78 -13.53 2.88 -25.25
C GLN A 78 -13.29 3.90 -24.15
N GLN A 79 -13.58 3.53 -22.91
CA GLN A 79 -13.36 4.40 -21.77
C GLN A 79 -11.88 4.71 -21.54
N LEU A 80 -11.00 3.71 -21.53
CA LEU A 80 -9.56 3.94 -21.33
C LEU A 80 -8.97 4.79 -22.48
N MET A 81 -9.43 4.57 -23.70
CA MET A 81 -9.06 5.39 -24.87
C MET A 81 -9.55 6.83 -24.74
N ALA A 82 -10.80 7.02 -24.27
CA ALA A 82 -11.36 8.35 -24.03
C ALA A 82 -10.60 9.10 -22.93
N GLN A 83 -10.19 8.42 -21.85
CA GLN A 83 -9.34 9.00 -20.81
C GLN A 83 -8.00 9.49 -21.39
N GLY A 84 -7.31 8.66 -22.18
CA GLY A 84 -6.07 9.07 -22.85
C GLY A 84 -6.26 10.28 -23.75
N LYS A 85 -7.31 10.28 -24.58
CA LYS A 85 -7.65 11.40 -25.47
C LYS A 85 -7.96 12.69 -24.69
N ALA A 86 -8.72 12.60 -23.60
CA ALA A 86 -9.03 13.76 -22.74
C ALA A 86 -7.77 14.40 -22.14
N ARG A 87 -6.69 13.63 -22.01
CA ARG A 87 -5.37 14.10 -21.58
C ARG A 87 -4.44 14.57 -22.71
N GLY A 88 -4.91 14.58 -23.95
CA GLY A 88 -4.09 14.89 -25.12
C GLY A 88 -3.11 13.77 -25.53
N GLN A 89 -3.28 12.56 -24.98
CA GLN A 89 -2.50 11.39 -25.40
C GLN A 89 -3.04 10.84 -26.73
N SER A 90 -2.15 10.49 -27.64
CA SER A 90 -2.54 9.84 -28.88
C SER A 90 -3.02 8.41 -28.63
N SER A 91 -3.91 7.91 -29.49
CA SER A 91 -4.35 6.51 -29.43
C SER A 91 -3.17 5.54 -29.47
N ALA A 92 -2.16 5.81 -30.30
CA ALA A 92 -0.95 5.00 -30.39
C ALA A 92 -0.17 4.94 -29.07
N ALA A 93 -0.03 6.08 -28.39
CA ALA A 93 0.64 6.13 -27.08
C ALA A 93 -0.13 5.36 -26.01
N THR A 94 -1.47 5.46 -25.97
CA THR A 94 -2.30 4.68 -25.03
C THR A 94 -2.18 3.17 -25.26
N LEU A 95 -2.16 2.74 -26.53
CA LEU A 95 -2.03 1.33 -26.88
C LEU A 95 -0.63 0.77 -26.60
N ALA A 96 0.42 1.60 -26.73
CA ALA A 96 1.81 1.22 -26.49
C ALA A 96 2.26 1.35 -25.04
N ALA A 97 1.43 1.92 -24.15
CA ALA A 97 1.75 2.07 -22.74
C ALA A 97 1.79 0.72 -22.02
N THR A 98 2.48 0.71 -20.88
CA THR A 98 2.60 -0.45 -19.99
C THR A 98 1.74 -0.21 -18.76
N TYR A 99 1.20 -1.30 -18.22
CA TYR A 99 0.26 -1.25 -17.11
C TYR A 99 0.60 -2.30 -16.07
N ARG A 100 0.23 -2.07 -14.81
CA ARG A 100 0.28 -3.06 -13.72
C ARG A 100 -0.93 -2.90 -12.82
N THR A 101 -1.17 -3.92 -12.01
CA THR A 101 -2.13 -3.81 -10.90
C THR A 101 -1.41 -3.73 -9.56
N LEU A 102 -1.91 -2.90 -8.66
CA LEU A 102 -1.45 -2.86 -7.27
C LEU A 102 -2.63 -3.22 -6.38
N THR A 103 -2.48 -4.28 -5.59
CA THR A 103 -3.55 -4.80 -4.74
C THR A 103 -3.17 -4.68 -3.28
N THR A 104 -4.03 -4.08 -2.47
CA THR A 104 -3.82 -3.97 -1.01
C THR A 104 -5.07 -4.42 -0.28
N ASN A 105 -4.89 -5.14 0.83
CA ASN A 105 -5.99 -5.55 1.70
C ASN A 105 -6.27 -4.47 2.76
N PHE A 106 -7.53 -4.36 3.17
CA PHE A 106 -7.91 -3.54 4.31
C PHE A 106 -8.86 -4.31 5.23
N SER A 107 -8.74 -4.08 6.53
CA SER A 107 -9.55 -4.79 7.51
C SER A 107 -10.88 -4.10 7.76
N VAL A 108 -11.98 -4.80 7.49
CA VAL A 108 -13.33 -4.39 7.92
C VAL A 108 -13.58 -4.97 9.31
N THR A 109 -13.33 -6.26 9.49
CA THR A 109 -13.28 -6.94 10.80
C THR A 109 -12.06 -7.86 10.86
N ALA A 110 -11.77 -8.44 12.02
CA ALA A 110 -10.71 -9.43 12.16
C ALA A 110 -10.86 -10.63 11.21
N PHE A 111 -12.09 -10.93 10.77
CA PHE A 111 -12.42 -12.10 9.94
C PHE A 111 -12.79 -11.75 8.49
N TYR A 112 -12.87 -10.46 8.14
CA TYR A 112 -13.27 -10.00 6.82
C TYR A 112 -12.32 -8.88 6.34
N ASN A 113 -11.44 -9.24 5.40
CA ASN A 113 -10.36 -8.39 4.90
C ASN A 113 -10.40 -8.32 3.35
N PRO A 114 -11.36 -7.58 2.77
CA PRO A 114 -11.42 -7.35 1.33
C PRO A 114 -10.17 -6.62 0.81
N SER A 115 -10.02 -6.56 -0.52
CA SER A 115 -8.90 -5.85 -1.16
C SER A 115 -9.33 -4.76 -2.12
N LEU A 116 -8.52 -3.71 -2.19
CA LEU A 116 -8.55 -2.72 -3.26
C LEU A 116 -7.55 -3.12 -4.33
N ARG A 117 -7.93 -2.93 -5.59
CA ARG A 117 -7.05 -3.08 -6.75
C ARG A 117 -7.02 -1.77 -7.54
N PHE A 118 -5.84 -1.21 -7.67
CA PHE A 118 -5.56 -0.07 -8.54
C PHE A 118 -5.00 -0.60 -9.86
N TYR A 119 -5.55 -0.13 -10.97
CA TYR A 119 -5.04 -0.44 -12.31
C TYR A 119 -4.33 0.79 -12.83
N CYS A 120 -3.03 0.65 -13.08
CA CYS A 120 -2.13 1.78 -13.23
C CYS A 120 -1.41 1.70 -14.57
N GLU A 121 -1.31 2.85 -15.24
CA GLU A 121 -0.33 3.06 -16.29
C GLU A 121 1.03 3.27 -15.62
N THR A 122 2.04 2.52 -16.04
CA THR A 122 3.37 2.50 -15.42
C THR A 122 4.44 2.99 -16.38
N ASN A 123 5.59 3.33 -15.83
CA ASN A 123 6.82 3.49 -16.58
C ASN A 123 7.71 2.28 -16.33
N GLU A 124 7.97 1.50 -17.38
CA GLU A 124 8.85 0.34 -17.35
C GLU A 124 10.11 0.67 -18.17
N TRP A 125 11.30 0.57 -17.54
CA TRP A 125 12.57 0.78 -18.25
C TRP A 125 13.48 -0.42 -18.06
N SER A 126 13.89 -1.05 -19.17
CA SER A 126 14.75 -2.23 -19.17
C SER A 126 14.17 -3.38 -18.32
N GLY A 127 12.85 -3.57 -18.37
CA GLY A 127 12.14 -4.61 -17.62
C GLY A 127 11.95 -4.32 -16.13
N SER A 128 12.34 -3.13 -15.65
CA SER A 128 12.13 -2.71 -14.26
C SER A 128 10.99 -1.70 -14.15
N PHE A 129 10.12 -1.94 -13.18
CA PHE A 129 9.08 -0.99 -12.76
C PHE A 129 9.72 0.25 -12.13
N ARG A 130 9.41 1.44 -12.65
CA ARG A 130 9.99 2.71 -12.18
C ARG A 130 9.03 3.58 -11.42
N GLY A 131 7.73 3.46 -11.70
CA GLY A 131 6.74 4.36 -11.15
C GLY A 131 5.40 4.26 -11.85
N ILE A 132 4.38 4.77 -11.18
CA ILE A 132 3.03 4.94 -11.71
C ILE A 132 2.93 6.32 -12.34
N LYS A 133 2.40 6.35 -13.57
CA LYS A 133 2.08 7.58 -14.29
C LYS A 133 0.65 8.03 -14.02
N GLU A 134 -0.27 7.08 -13.95
CA GLU A 134 -1.70 7.33 -13.82
C GLU A 134 -2.43 6.12 -13.22
N ILE A 135 -3.40 6.36 -12.34
CA ILE A 135 -4.42 5.38 -11.96
C ILE A 135 -5.57 5.48 -12.96
N LYS A 136 -5.81 4.40 -13.72
CA LYS A 136 -6.82 4.30 -14.79
C LYS A 136 -8.17 3.80 -14.30
N HIS A 137 -8.14 2.99 -13.24
CA HIS A 137 -9.31 2.34 -12.69
C HIS A 137 -9.04 1.92 -11.25
N ILE A 138 -10.09 1.92 -10.43
CA ILE A 138 -10.05 1.43 -9.05
C ILE A 138 -11.17 0.42 -8.90
N ASN A 139 -10.88 -0.76 -8.39
CA ASN A 139 -11.89 -1.77 -8.06
C ASN A 139 -11.70 -2.29 -6.63
N MET A 140 -12.74 -2.91 -6.08
CA MET A 140 -12.71 -3.55 -4.77
C MET A 140 -13.12 -5.01 -4.92
N ASN A 141 -12.21 -5.94 -4.62
CA ASN A 141 -12.57 -7.33 -4.45
C ASN A 141 -13.15 -7.53 -3.05
N ARG A 142 -14.45 -7.79 -2.99
CA ARG A 142 -15.20 -8.00 -1.76
C ARG A 142 -15.24 -9.47 -1.34
N ASP A 143 -14.74 -10.39 -2.17
CA ASP A 143 -14.57 -11.78 -1.78
C ASP A 143 -13.31 -11.89 -0.90
N ALA A 144 -13.52 -12.27 0.35
CA ALA A 144 -12.45 -12.55 1.30
C ALA A 144 -12.78 -13.84 2.05
N ASN A 145 -12.01 -14.90 1.80
CA ASN A 145 -12.14 -16.22 2.43
C ASN A 145 -13.55 -16.82 2.29
N GLY A 146 -14.17 -16.69 1.10
CA GLY A 146 -15.52 -17.20 0.82
C GLY A 146 -16.64 -16.36 1.43
N LEU A 147 -16.31 -15.22 2.06
CA LEU A 147 -17.28 -14.21 2.47
C LEU A 147 -17.29 -13.10 1.43
N SER A 148 -18.47 -12.77 0.92
CA SER A 148 -18.68 -11.59 0.10
C SER A 148 -19.76 -10.72 0.76
N LYS A 149 -19.46 -9.43 0.95
CA LYS A 149 -20.38 -8.46 1.56
C LYS A 149 -20.69 -7.38 0.55
N THR A 150 -21.92 -6.89 0.54
CA THR A 150 -22.34 -5.77 -0.29
C THR A 150 -21.76 -4.48 0.28
N PHE A 151 -21.09 -3.69 -0.53
CA PHE A 151 -20.53 -2.39 -0.15
C PHE A 151 -21.33 -1.24 -0.78
N SER A 152 -21.58 -0.20 0.01
CA SER A 152 -22.06 1.10 -0.46
C SER A 152 -21.18 2.20 0.12
N GLY A 153 -20.61 3.04 -0.74
CA GLY A 153 -19.69 4.08 -0.28
C GLY A 153 -18.78 4.56 -1.38
N THR A 154 -17.62 5.07 -0.99
CA THR A 154 -16.63 5.64 -1.89
C THR A 154 -15.24 5.10 -1.61
N VAL A 155 -14.43 5.03 -2.67
CA VAL A 155 -12.98 4.88 -2.56
C VAL A 155 -12.36 6.10 -3.19
N GLN A 156 -11.64 6.87 -2.38
CA GLN A 156 -10.84 8.00 -2.82
C GLN A 156 -9.39 7.55 -2.97
N ALA A 157 -8.70 8.10 -3.96
CA ALA A 157 -7.28 7.86 -4.15
C ALA A 157 -6.57 9.15 -4.54
N ASN A 158 -5.34 9.31 -4.06
CA ASN A 158 -4.43 10.38 -4.39
C ASN A 158 -3.11 9.74 -4.81
N LEU A 159 -2.68 9.98 -6.05
CA LEU A 159 -1.36 9.57 -6.52
C LEU A 159 -0.38 10.67 -6.12
N GLU A 160 0.09 10.62 -4.87
CA GLU A 160 0.89 11.68 -4.25
C GLU A 160 2.23 11.87 -4.96
N ASP A 161 2.87 10.75 -5.28
CA ASP A 161 4.11 10.66 -6.04
C ASP A 161 4.11 9.38 -6.90
N PRO A 162 5.07 9.20 -7.83
CA PRO A 162 5.11 8.02 -8.69
C PRO A 162 5.28 6.68 -7.97
N ASN A 163 5.53 6.65 -6.66
CA ASN A 163 5.77 5.47 -5.81
C ASN A 163 4.76 5.34 -4.67
N ARG A 164 3.77 6.24 -4.59
CA ARG A 164 2.84 6.31 -3.45
C ARG A 164 1.42 6.65 -3.87
N ILE A 165 0.50 5.75 -3.52
CA ILE A 165 -0.94 6.01 -3.59
C ILE A 165 -1.49 6.10 -2.18
N PHE A 166 -1.99 7.26 -1.79
CA PHE A 166 -2.85 7.39 -0.62
C PHE A 166 -4.29 7.05 -1.00
N TYR A 167 -5.01 6.32 -0.16
CA TYR A 167 -6.41 5.98 -0.41
C TYR A 167 -7.25 6.06 0.85
N ILE A 168 -8.55 6.27 0.66
CA ILE A 168 -9.57 6.23 1.70
C ILE A 168 -10.73 5.36 1.20
N VAL A 169 -11.08 4.32 1.96
CA VAL A 169 -12.34 3.58 1.84
C VAL A 169 -13.30 4.13 2.89
N ASN A 170 -14.43 4.67 2.45
CA ASN A 170 -15.46 5.19 3.33
C ASN A 170 -16.83 4.69 2.90
N GLY A 171 -17.48 3.87 3.73
CA GLY A 171 -18.82 3.37 3.45
C GLY A 171 -19.27 2.24 4.35
N ASP A 172 -20.40 1.66 3.99
CA ASP A 172 -21.08 0.62 4.73
C ASP A 172 -21.01 -0.72 4.00
N PHE A 173 -20.74 -1.77 4.78
CA PHE A 173 -20.89 -3.15 4.35
C PHE A 173 -22.20 -3.73 4.86
N TYR A 174 -22.84 -4.55 4.05
CA TYR A 174 -24.08 -5.27 4.33
C TYR A 174 -23.90 -6.75 4.03
N ASN A 175 -24.66 -7.60 4.73
CA ASN A 175 -24.61 -9.04 4.52
C ASN A 175 -25.28 -9.48 3.21
N ASN A 176 -26.31 -8.74 2.77
CA ASN A 176 -27.12 -9.09 1.62
C ASN A 176 -27.24 -7.89 0.66
N GLY A 177 -27.39 -8.20 -0.63
CA GLY A 177 -27.64 -7.23 -1.69
C GLY A 177 -26.64 -7.33 -2.82
N THR A 178 -26.71 -6.39 -3.74
CA THR A 178 -25.82 -6.31 -4.90
C THR A 178 -25.07 -5.00 -4.87
N THR A 179 -23.75 -5.04 -5.05
CA THR A 179 -22.96 -3.83 -5.25
C THR A 179 -22.87 -3.53 -6.74
N THR A 180 -23.29 -2.34 -7.12
CA THR A 180 -23.05 -1.75 -8.43
C THR A 180 -21.87 -0.79 -8.32
N PHE A 181 -21.14 -0.65 -9.41
CA PHE A 181 -19.84 0.00 -9.35
C PHE A 181 -19.49 0.69 -10.67
N ASN A 182 -18.90 1.87 -10.55
CA ASN A 182 -18.29 2.62 -11.64
C ASN A 182 -16.92 3.15 -11.17
N GLY A 183 -15.86 2.38 -11.42
CA GLY A 183 -14.50 2.63 -10.91
C GLY A 183 -13.63 3.51 -11.77
N ASN A 184 -14.26 4.25 -12.68
CA ASN A 184 -13.57 4.90 -13.77
C ASN A 184 -12.95 6.21 -13.30
N VAL A 185 -11.62 6.26 -13.30
CA VAL A 185 -10.87 7.45 -12.88
C VAL A 185 -9.69 7.71 -13.81
N SER A 186 -9.18 8.92 -13.75
CA SER A 186 -7.93 9.31 -14.41
C SER A 186 -7.16 10.17 -13.40
N ILE A 187 -6.32 9.52 -12.61
CA ILE A 187 -5.61 10.17 -11.50
C ILE A 187 -4.12 10.18 -11.82
N THR A 188 -3.60 11.34 -12.18
CA THR A 188 -2.19 11.54 -12.49
C THR A 188 -1.41 11.89 -11.23
N VAL A 189 -0.08 11.87 -11.32
CA VAL A 189 0.79 12.27 -10.20
C VAL A 189 0.42 13.67 -9.70
N GLY A 190 0.33 13.82 -8.38
CA GLY A 190 -0.11 15.03 -7.68
C GLY A 190 -1.61 15.33 -7.76
N LYS A 191 -2.44 14.39 -8.22
CA LYS A 191 -3.90 14.53 -8.31
C LYS A 191 -4.62 13.47 -7.49
N HIS A 192 -5.88 13.76 -7.18
CA HIS A 192 -6.79 12.87 -6.49
C HIS A 192 -8.07 12.64 -7.30
N GLY A 193 -8.77 11.56 -7.00
CA GLY A 193 -10.05 11.20 -7.57
C GLY A 193 -10.84 10.30 -6.62
N SER A 194 -12.11 10.06 -6.95
CA SER A 194 -13.00 9.24 -6.15
C SER A 194 -13.86 8.36 -7.05
N VAL A 195 -14.10 7.14 -6.61
CA VAL A 195 -15.05 6.20 -7.21
C VAL A 195 -16.16 5.91 -6.22
N SER A 196 -17.39 5.79 -6.71
CA SER A 196 -18.56 5.48 -5.90
C SER A 196 -19.05 4.05 -6.17
N PHE A 197 -19.42 3.37 -5.10
CA PHE A 197 -20.01 2.05 -5.08
C PHE A 197 -21.44 2.18 -4.58
N GLY A 198 -22.39 1.79 -5.42
CA GLY A 198 -23.80 1.73 -5.08
C GLY A 198 -24.15 0.36 -4.52
N ALA A 199 -25.13 0.31 -3.63
CA ALA A 199 -25.74 -0.94 -3.21
C ALA A 199 -27.23 -0.94 -3.52
N SER A 200 -27.72 -2.07 -4.03
CA SER A 200 -29.14 -2.32 -4.26
C SER A 200 -29.59 -3.48 -3.39
N TYR A 201 -30.81 -3.38 -2.84
CA TYR A 201 -31.39 -4.38 -1.95
C TYR A 201 -30.52 -4.67 -0.71
N ALA A 202 -29.75 -3.65 -0.27
CA ALA A 202 -28.85 -3.74 0.86
C ALA A 202 -29.65 -3.92 2.16
N THR A 203 -29.48 -5.06 2.82
CA THR A 203 -30.14 -5.36 4.10
C THR A 203 -29.16 -6.04 5.05
N ASN A 204 -29.50 -6.04 6.34
CA ASN A 204 -28.67 -6.61 7.39
C ASN A 204 -27.27 -5.96 7.40
N HIS A 205 -27.22 -4.72 7.89
CA HIS A 205 -25.98 -3.94 8.02
C HIS A 205 -24.92 -4.76 8.75
N TYR A 206 -23.74 -4.83 8.14
CA TYR A 206 -22.62 -5.58 8.68
C TYR A 206 -21.71 -4.65 9.47
N LYS A 207 -21.22 -3.57 8.83
CA LYS A 207 -20.28 -2.63 9.46
C LYS A 207 -20.06 -1.36 8.64
N TYR A 208 -20.01 -0.21 9.33
CA TYR A 208 -19.42 1.01 8.77
C TYR A 208 -17.89 0.94 8.78
N THR A 209 -17.26 1.36 7.69
CA THR A 209 -15.81 1.33 7.51
C THR A 209 -15.31 2.68 7.02
N TYR A 210 -14.42 3.28 7.81
CA TYR A 210 -13.52 4.34 7.38
C TYR A 210 -12.10 3.82 7.52
N LYS A 211 -11.41 3.63 6.40
CA LYS A 211 -10.03 3.14 6.36
C LYS A 211 -9.22 3.96 5.39
N GLU A 212 -8.14 4.53 5.89
CA GLU A 212 -7.13 5.17 5.07
C GLU A 212 -5.84 4.35 5.08
N GLY A 213 -5.04 4.52 4.06
CA GLY A 213 -3.78 3.81 3.93
C GLY A 213 -2.93 4.36 2.80
N ASN A 214 -1.69 3.87 2.77
CA ASN A 214 -0.76 4.16 1.70
C ASN A 214 -0.34 2.86 1.04
N VAL A 215 -0.24 2.88 -0.28
CA VAL A 215 0.36 1.83 -1.10
C VAL A 215 1.72 2.36 -1.55
N TYR A 216 2.78 1.70 -1.07
CA TYR A 216 4.17 1.94 -1.47
C TYR A 216 4.68 0.82 -2.35
N PHE A 217 5.66 1.10 -3.21
CA PHE A 217 6.36 0.12 -4.03
C PHE A 217 7.71 0.61 -4.55
#